data_AF-A0A2A3B0R8-F1
#
_entry.id   AF-A0A2A3B0R8-F1
#
_cell.length_a   1.000
_cell.length_b   1.000
_cell.length_c   1.000
_cell.angle_alpha   90.00
_cell.angle_beta   90.00
_cell.angle_gamma   90.00
#
_symmetry.space_group_name_H-M   'P 1'
#
loop_
_entity.id
_entity.type
_entity.pdbx_description
1 polymer ?
#
loop_
_entity_poly.entity_id
_entity_poly.type
_entity_poly.pdbx_seq_one_letter_code
_entity_poly.pdbx_strand_id
1 'polypeptide(L)'
;MLSVRQCQHCSGSLAGKRADAKFCSAACRVNSHRQEVGRVDAISAEVVIDRQMRDALIEIGELNMQDEHDPQLVRQAFARMCQELARKYA
;
A
#
# COMPACT_ATOMS: atom_id res chain seq x y z
N MET A 1 -32.18 -25.27 -13.45
CA MET A 1 -30.93 -24.99 -12.71
C MET A 1 -31.02 -23.58 -12.15
N LEU A 2 -31.12 -23.40 -10.82
CA LEU A 2 -31.09 -22.06 -10.22
C LEU A 2 -29.66 -21.52 -10.34
N SER A 3 -29.48 -20.50 -11.17
CA SER A 3 -28.20 -19.79 -11.26
C SER A 3 -27.84 -19.25 -9.88
N VAL A 4 -26.78 -19.80 -9.28
CA VAL A 4 -26.28 -19.32 -7.98
C VAL A 4 -25.68 -17.94 -8.24
N ARG A 5 -26.42 -16.89 -7.91
CA ARG A 5 -25.93 -15.51 -8.02
C ARG A 5 -24.76 -15.33 -7.04
N GLN A 6 -23.62 -14.92 -7.56
CA GLN A 6 -22.37 -14.75 -6.80
C GLN A 6 -21.97 -13.28 -6.71
N CYS A 7 -21.32 -12.93 -5.61
CA CYS A 7 -20.74 -11.62 -5.36
C CYS A 7 -19.65 -11.31 -6.39
N GLN A 8 -19.70 -10.14 -7.01
CA GLN A 8 -18.72 -9.73 -8.03
C GLN A 8 -17.32 -9.43 -7.46
N HIS A 9 -17.17 -9.32 -6.14
CA HIS A 9 -15.87 -9.07 -5.49
C HIS A 9 -15.22 -10.32 -4.91
N CYS A 10 -15.99 -11.16 -4.19
CA CYS A 10 -15.46 -12.29 -3.42
C CYS A 10 -16.02 -13.66 -3.84
N SER A 11 -16.85 -13.71 -4.88
CA SER A 11 -17.54 -14.93 -5.36
C SER A 11 -18.46 -15.61 -4.34
N GLY A 12 -18.68 -15.01 -3.16
CA GLY A 12 -19.59 -15.51 -2.14
C GLY A 12 -21.06 -15.52 -2.59
N SER A 13 -21.89 -16.36 -1.96
CA SER A 13 -23.31 -16.51 -2.29
C SER A 13 -24.13 -15.25 -2.04
N LEU A 14 -25.06 -14.94 -2.94
CA LEU A 14 -26.07 -13.88 -2.80
C LEU A 14 -27.46 -14.43 -2.44
N ALA A 15 -27.53 -15.67 -1.93
CA ALA A 15 -28.77 -16.24 -1.42
C ALA A 15 -29.40 -15.32 -0.34
N GLY A 16 -30.71 -15.09 -0.43
CA GLY A 16 -31.43 -14.20 0.48
C GLY A 16 -31.20 -12.70 0.28
N LYS A 17 -30.42 -12.29 -0.74
CA LYS A 17 -30.27 -10.87 -1.13
C LYS A 17 -31.25 -10.50 -2.23
N ARG A 18 -31.50 -9.18 -2.40
CA ARG A 18 -32.34 -8.61 -3.47
C ARG A 18 -31.97 -9.19 -4.85
N ALA A 19 -32.93 -9.28 -5.76
CA ALA A 19 -32.75 -9.87 -7.09
C ALA A 19 -31.63 -9.22 -7.93
N ASP A 20 -31.35 -7.95 -7.70
CA ASP A 20 -30.35 -7.12 -8.38
C ASP A 20 -29.03 -6.98 -7.60
N ALA A 21 -28.88 -7.66 -6.46
CA ALA A 21 -27.68 -7.55 -5.64
C ALA A 21 -26.44 -7.99 -6.43
N LYS A 22 -25.42 -7.13 -6.46
CA LYS A 22 -24.10 -7.41 -7.06
C LYS A 22 -23.06 -7.84 -6.03
N PHE A 23 -23.26 -7.49 -4.76
CA PHE A 23 -22.30 -7.68 -3.67
C PHE A 23 -22.98 -8.30 -2.44
N CYS A 24 -22.26 -9.15 -1.72
CA CYS A 24 -22.80 -9.82 -0.52
C CYS A 24 -22.84 -8.90 0.71
N SER A 25 -22.02 -7.83 0.73
CA SER A 25 -21.90 -6.87 1.83
C SER A 25 -21.49 -5.48 1.34
N ALA A 26 -21.66 -4.46 2.20
CA ALA A 26 -21.17 -3.11 1.94
C ALA A 26 -19.63 -3.08 1.75
N ALA A 27 -18.90 -3.92 2.49
CA ALA A 27 -17.44 -4.05 2.36
C ALA A 27 -17.04 -4.53 0.95
N CYS A 28 -17.71 -5.57 0.42
CA CYS A 28 -17.45 -6.05 -0.94
C CYS A 28 -17.76 -5.00 -2.01
N ARG A 29 -18.81 -4.20 -1.81
CA ARG A 29 -19.12 -3.07 -2.71
C ARG A 29 -18.01 -2.03 -2.69
N VAL A 30 -17.54 -1.63 -1.50
CA VAL A 30 -16.47 -0.64 -1.34
C VAL A 30 -15.16 -1.13 -1.93
N ASN A 31 -14.77 -2.38 -1.67
CA ASN A 31 -13.52 -2.93 -2.20
C ASN A 31 -13.56 -3.16 -3.71
N SER A 32 -14.69 -3.61 -4.25
CA SER A 32 -14.88 -3.66 -5.72
C SER A 32 -14.73 -2.29 -6.34
N HIS A 33 -15.33 -1.26 -5.74
CA HIS A 33 -15.20 0.11 -6.22
C HIS A 33 -13.75 0.62 -6.12
N ARG A 34 -13.03 0.30 -5.03
CA ARG A 34 -11.61 0.65 -4.86
C ARG A 34 -10.71 0.01 -5.91
N GLN A 35 -10.98 -1.25 -6.26
CA GLN A 35 -10.28 -1.97 -7.35
C GLN A 35 -10.60 -1.32 -8.71
N GLU A 36 -11.88 -1.04 -8.98
CA GLU A 36 -12.34 -0.44 -10.24
C GLU A 36 -11.77 0.96 -10.48
N VAL A 37 -11.72 1.81 -9.44
CA VAL A 37 -11.23 3.19 -9.56
C VAL A 37 -9.72 3.36 -9.35
N GLY A 38 -8.96 2.26 -9.28
CA GLY A 38 -7.49 2.30 -9.18
C GLY A 38 -6.93 2.94 -7.90
N ARG A 39 -7.75 3.10 -6.84
CA ARG A 39 -7.32 3.78 -5.60
C ARG A 39 -6.36 2.97 -4.73
N VAL A 40 -5.92 1.81 -5.20
CA VAL A 40 -5.02 0.89 -4.48
C VAL A 40 -3.80 0.51 -5.33
N ASP A 41 -3.49 1.27 -6.37
CA ASP A 41 -2.11 1.27 -6.82
C ASP A 41 -1.33 2.14 -5.84
N ALA A 42 -0.35 1.53 -5.17
CA ALA A 42 0.63 2.29 -4.41
C ALA A 42 1.27 3.27 -5.39
N ILE A 43 0.91 4.55 -5.31
CA ILE A 43 1.59 5.59 -6.06
C ILE A 43 3.04 5.53 -5.59
N SER A 44 3.93 5.02 -6.45
CA SER A 44 5.35 5.05 -6.17
C SER A 44 5.77 6.51 -6.18
N ALA A 45 5.90 7.11 -4.99
CA ALA A 45 6.60 8.37 -4.87
C ALA A 45 8.05 8.11 -5.30
N GLU A 46 8.44 8.64 -6.45
CA GLU A 46 9.85 8.70 -6.83
C GLU A 46 10.53 9.67 -5.86
N VAL A 47 11.18 9.13 -4.84
CA VAL A 47 11.87 9.94 -3.84
C VAL A 47 13.29 10.23 -4.33
N VAL A 48 13.60 11.51 -4.49
CA VAL A 48 14.99 11.97 -4.64
C VAL A 48 15.60 12.07 -3.24
N ILE A 49 16.57 11.21 -2.93
CA ILE A 49 17.34 11.29 -1.69
C ILE A 49 18.48 12.29 -1.92
N ASP A 50 18.17 13.56 -1.67
CA ASP A 50 19.13 14.65 -1.82
C ASP A 50 20.22 14.63 -0.72
N ARG A 51 21.13 15.61 -0.77
CA ARG A 51 22.21 15.71 0.20
C ARG A 51 21.69 15.94 1.62
N GLN A 52 20.68 16.79 1.81
CA GLN A 52 20.16 17.10 3.13
C GLN A 52 19.56 15.84 3.79
N MET A 53 18.86 15.03 3.01
CA MET A 53 18.33 13.75 3.49
C MET A 53 19.45 12.76 3.82
N ARG A 54 20.53 12.69 3.02
CA ARG A 54 21.70 11.83 3.35
C ARG A 54 22.39 12.27 4.63
N ASP A 55 22.62 13.57 4.80
CA ASP A 55 23.23 14.14 6.00
C ASP A 55 22.38 13.80 7.24
N ALA A 56 21.05 13.94 7.14
CA ALA A 56 20.14 13.55 8.20
C ALA A 56 20.20 12.05 8.53
N LEU A 57 20.28 11.16 7.52
CA LEU A 57 20.43 9.72 7.74
C LEU A 57 21.74 9.38 8.46
N ILE A 58 22.81 10.13 8.22
CA ILE A 58 24.09 9.98 8.93
C ILE A 58 23.94 10.47 10.39
N GLU A 59 23.33 11.63 10.59
CA GLU A 59 23.14 12.21 11.92
C GLU A 59 22.31 11.32 12.86
N ILE A 60 21.28 10.65 12.32
CA ILE A 60 20.44 9.72 13.10
C ILE A 60 21.04 8.30 13.21
N GLY A 61 22.20 8.06 12.60
CA GLY A 61 22.90 6.78 12.66
C GLY A 61 22.35 5.68 11.74
N GLU A 62 21.43 6.01 10.83
CA GLU A 62 20.87 5.06 9.85
C GLU A 62 21.77 4.80 8.64
N LEU A 63 22.71 5.71 8.37
CA LEU A 63 23.71 5.62 7.30
C LEU A 63 25.11 5.90 7.86
N ASN A 64 26.09 5.06 7.54
CA ASN A 64 27.48 5.34 7.86
C ASN A 64 28.02 6.41 6.90
N MET A 65 28.79 7.37 7.42
CA MET A 65 29.41 8.45 6.64
C MET A 65 30.28 7.92 5.49
N GLN A 66 30.90 6.74 5.65
CA GLN A 66 31.72 6.13 4.59
C GLN A 66 30.88 5.58 3.43
N ASP A 67 29.59 5.35 3.66
CA ASP A 67 28.67 4.73 2.70
C ASP A 67 27.81 5.77 1.95
N GLU A 68 28.05 7.07 2.17
CA GLU A 68 27.21 8.15 1.65
C GLU A 68 27.13 8.22 0.11
N HIS A 69 28.15 7.67 -0.56
CA HIS A 69 28.24 7.62 -2.02
C HIS A 69 27.71 6.32 -2.62
N ASP A 70 27.38 5.32 -1.79
CA ASP A 70 26.77 4.08 -2.27
C ASP A 70 25.23 4.26 -2.39
N PRO A 71 24.69 4.31 -3.62
CA PRO A 71 23.27 4.56 -3.83
C PRO A 71 22.38 3.42 -3.32
N GLN A 72 22.88 2.20 -3.20
CA GLN A 72 22.12 1.09 -2.63
C GLN A 72 22.00 1.25 -1.11
N LEU A 73 23.11 1.54 -0.43
CA LEU A 73 23.12 1.70 1.03
C LEU A 73 22.29 2.92 1.46
N VAL A 74 22.39 4.03 0.73
CA VAL A 74 21.54 5.23 0.96
C VAL A 74 20.05 4.89 0.84
N ARG A 75 19.65 4.13 -0.19
CA ARG A 75 18.24 3.70 -0.36
C ARG A 75 17.78 2.78 0.76
N GLN A 76 18.63 1.86 1.22
CA GLN A 76 18.31 0.96 2.31
C GLN A 76 18.13 1.72 3.63
N ALA A 77 19.00 2.68 3.94
CA ALA A 77 18.89 3.53 5.11
C ALA A 77 17.57 4.33 5.09
N PHE A 78 17.25 4.96 3.96
CA PHE A 78 16.00 5.69 3.80
C PHE A 78 14.76 4.79 3.96
N ALA A 79 14.81 3.57 3.41
CA ALA A 79 13.71 2.61 3.53
C ALA A 79 13.49 2.16 4.98
N ARG A 80 14.57 1.92 5.75
CA ARG A 80 14.48 1.61 7.19
C ARG A 80 13.84 2.75 7.96
N MET A 81 14.34 3.98 7.78
CA MET A 81 13.77 5.18 8.39
C MET A 81 12.26 5.31 8.10
N CYS A 82 11.85 5.12 6.84
CA CYS A 82 10.43 5.15 6.47
C CYS A 82 9.61 4.07 7.17
N GLN A 83 10.14 2.85 7.30
CA GLN A 83 9.48 1.75 8.00
C GLN A 83 9.32 2.04 9.50
N GLU A 84 10.33 2.62 10.14
CA GLU A 84 10.26 2.99 11.55
C GLU A 84 9.25 4.11 11.81
N LEU A 85 9.24 5.14 10.97
CA LEU A 85 8.22 6.19 11.04
C LEU A 85 6.82 5.62 10.83
N ALA A 86 6.64 4.75 9.83
CA ALA A 86 5.37 4.09 9.61
C ALA A 86 4.93 3.26 10.82
N ARG A 87 5.83 2.52 11.47
CA ARG A 87 5.52 1.77 12.70
C ARG A 87 5.17 2.66 13.88
N LYS A 88 5.83 3.82 14.01
CA LYS A 88 5.62 4.76 15.12
C LYS A 88 4.26 5.47 15.04
N TYR A 89 3.74 5.68 13.84
CA TYR A 89 2.52 6.46 13.58
C TYR A 89 1.36 5.64 13.00
N ALA A 90 1.50 4.30 12.90
CA ALA A 90 0.41 3.37 12.58
C ALA A 90 -0.41 3.03 13.83
#